data_AF-A0A8T5U2S6-F1
#
_entry.id   AF-A0A8T5U2S6-F1
#
_cell.length_a   1.000
_cell.length_b   1.000
_cell.length_c   1.000
_cell.angle_alpha   90.00
_cell.angle_beta   90.00
_cell.angle_gamma   90.00
#
_symmetry.space_group_name_H-M   'P 1'
#
loop_
_entity.id
_entity.type
_entity.pdbx_description
1 polymer ?
#
loop_
_entity_poly.entity_id
_entity_poly.type
_entity_poly.pdbx_seq_one_letter_code
_entity_poly.pdbx_strand_id
1 'polypeptide(L)'
;FNTVAVVTNQVMAKPDVFFGNALHPIGGHIVGHTSNTRIFLRRASRGPVRIARIVSSPYLPESEEIFKVTENGIEDVSEEEKLSKKR
;
A
#
# COMPACT_ATOMS: atom_id res chain seq x y z
N PHE A 1 18.43 -18.25 -8.70
CA PHE A 1 18.32 -18.00 -7.25
C PHE A 1 16.85 -18.05 -6.85
N ASN A 2 16.54 -18.60 -5.68
CA ASN A 2 15.19 -18.52 -5.09
C ASN A 2 15.18 -17.38 -4.06
N THR A 3 14.91 -16.17 -4.52
CA THR A 3 14.97 -14.95 -3.69
C THR A 3 13.81 -14.02 -4.02
N VAL A 4 13.49 -13.13 -3.09
CA VAL A 4 12.49 -12.08 -3.29
C VAL A 4 13.19 -10.78 -3.67
N ALA A 5 12.69 -10.11 -4.71
CA ALA A 5 13.09 -8.75 -5.06
C ALA A 5 11.97 -7.79 -4.66
N VAL A 6 12.28 -6.86 -3.76
CA VAL A 6 11.35 -5.81 -3.31
C VAL A 6 11.89 -4.47 -3.78
N VAL A 7 11.02 -3.66 -4.38
CA VAL A 7 11.35 -2.33 -4.87
C VAL A 7 10.36 -1.31 -4.32
N THR A 8 10.85 -0.15 -3.93
CA THR A 8 10.02 1.00 -3.58
C THR A 8 9.78 1.83 -4.84
N ASN A 9 8.55 2.31 -5.01
CA ASN A 9 8.23 3.23 -6.09
C ASN A 9 7.54 4.48 -5.54
N GLN A 10 7.82 5.62 -6.17
CA GLN A 10 7.18 6.88 -5.83
C GLN A 10 5.85 7.06 -6.60
N VAL A 11 5.06 8.03 -6.15
CA VAL A 11 3.79 8.39 -6.79
C VAL A 11 3.83 9.82 -7.30
N MET A 12 3.06 10.07 -8.35
CA MET A 12 2.87 11.39 -8.93
C MET A 12 1.39 11.75 -8.90
N ALA A 13 1.12 13.03 -8.69
CA ALA A 13 -0.23 13.58 -8.80
C ALA A 13 -0.68 13.57 -10.26
N LYS A 14 -1.92 13.14 -10.49
CA LYS A 14 -2.57 13.16 -11.79
C LYS A 14 -3.66 14.25 -11.79
N PRO A 15 -3.35 15.47 -12.28
CA PRO A 15 -4.19 16.66 -12.07
C PRO A 15 -5.50 16.66 -12.86
N ASP A 16 -5.64 15.79 -13.86
CA ASP A 16 -6.85 15.60 -14.65
C ASP A 16 -7.93 14.76 -13.93
N VAL A 17 -7.62 14.19 -12.77
CA VAL A 17 -8.58 13.43 -11.95
C VAL A 17 -9.29 14.36 -10.96
N PHE A 18 -10.54 14.73 -11.28
CA PHE A 18 -11.38 15.55 -10.39
C PHE A 18 -12.07 14.76 -9.27
N PHE A 19 -12.28 13.45 -9.47
CA PHE A 19 -12.92 12.56 -8.50
C PHE A 19 -12.15 11.24 -8.40
N GLY A 20 -11.86 10.78 -7.18
CA GLY A 20 -11.13 9.52 -6.93
C GLY A 20 -9.69 9.73 -6.47
N ASN A 21 -8.88 8.67 -6.54
CA ASN A 21 -7.49 8.72 -6.07
C ASN A 21 -6.60 9.39 -7.11
N ALA A 22 -6.20 10.64 -6.86
CA ALA A 22 -5.39 11.45 -7.75
C ALA A 22 -3.88 11.10 -7.73
N LEU A 23 -3.49 9.98 -7.09
CA LEU A 23 -2.10 9.52 -7.01
C LEU A 23 -1.90 8.25 -7.83
N HIS A 24 -0.92 8.26 -8.72
CA HIS A 24 -0.56 7.10 -9.54
C HIS A 24 0.93 6.74 -9.39
N PRO A 25 1.27 5.43 -9.45
CA PRO A 25 2.66 5.00 -9.42
C PRO A 25 3.40 5.44 -10.69
N ILE A 26 4.64 5.87 -10.56
CA ILE A 26 5.48 6.26 -11.72
C ILE A 26 6.02 5.02 -12.45
N GLY A 27 6.42 5.19 -13.71
CA GLY A 27 6.99 4.13 -14.55
C GLY A 27 6.00 3.40 -15.48
N GLY A 28 4.71 3.74 -15.41
CA GLY A 28 3.69 3.35 -16.39
C GLY A 28 3.56 1.82 -16.59
N HIS A 29 3.26 1.42 -17.82
CA HIS A 29 3.03 0.01 -18.17
C HIS A 29 4.25 -0.88 -17.95
N ILE A 30 5.48 -0.36 -18.10
CA ILE A 30 6.71 -1.16 -17.91
C ILE A 30 6.75 -1.70 -16.47
N VAL A 31 6.62 -0.81 -15.49
CA VAL A 31 6.56 -1.23 -14.07
C VAL A 31 5.30 -2.03 -13.79
N GLY A 32 4.18 -1.67 -14.45
CA GLY A 32 2.89 -2.37 -14.35
C GLY A 32 2.89 -3.82 -14.83
N HIS A 33 3.72 -4.19 -15.80
CA HIS A 33 3.82 -5.57 -16.28
C HIS A 33 4.95 -6.36 -15.63
N THR A 34 6.03 -5.68 -15.23
CA THR A 34 7.21 -6.35 -14.65
C THR A 34 6.99 -6.74 -13.18
N SER A 35 6.17 -5.97 -12.45
CA SER A 35 5.88 -6.26 -11.04
C SER A 35 4.81 -7.36 -10.89
N ASN A 36 5.13 -8.39 -10.09
CA ASN A 36 4.22 -9.50 -9.81
C ASN A 36 3.13 -9.10 -8.81
N THR A 37 3.52 -8.52 -7.68
CA THR A 37 2.59 -8.00 -6.65
C THR A 37 2.88 -6.54 -6.41
N ARG A 38 1.84 -5.70 -6.38
CA ARG A 38 1.93 -4.27 -6.07
C ARG A 38 1.13 -3.93 -4.83
N ILE A 39 1.79 -3.24 -3.92
CA ILE A 39 1.22 -2.77 -2.66
C ILE A 39 1.25 -1.25 -2.66
N PHE A 40 0.08 -0.64 -2.47
CA PHE A 40 -0.06 0.79 -2.27
C PHE A 40 -0.06 1.09 -0.76
N LEU A 41 0.93 1.85 -0.30
CA LEU A 41 1.06 2.25 1.10
C LEU A 41 0.50 3.65 1.29
N ARG A 42 -0.41 3.82 2.25
CA ARG A 42 -0.93 5.13 2.65
C ARG A 42 -0.87 5.34 4.16
N ARG A 43 -0.75 6.60 4.56
CA ARG A 43 -0.87 6.99 5.96
C ARG A 43 -2.35 6.93 6.36
N ALA A 44 -2.63 6.41 7.56
CA ALA A 44 -3.94 6.62 8.16
C ALA A 44 -4.13 8.09 8.55
N SER A 45 -5.37 8.52 8.77
CA SER A 45 -5.71 9.91 9.10
C SER A 45 -5.02 10.43 10.36
N ARG A 46 -4.66 9.55 11.31
CA ARG A 46 -3.98 9.91 12.55
C ARG A 46 -3.00 8.81 12.99
N GLY A 47 -1.91 9.26 13.61
CA GLY A 47 -0.97 8.42 14.36
C GLY A 47 0.05 7.63 13.51
N PRO A 48 0.69 6.62 14.12
CA PRO A 48 1.73 5.81 13.48
C PRO A 48 1.18 4.76 12.50
N VAL A 49 -0.15 4.61 12.42
CA VAL A 49 -0.80 3.59 11.59
C VAL A 49 -0.59 3.86 10.10
N ARG A 50 -0.31 2.79 9.36
CA ARG A 50 -0.18 2.71 7.90
C ARG A 50 -1.12 1.65 7.39
N ILE A 51 -1.54 1.82 6.14
CA ILE A 51 -2.47 0.93 5.46
C ILE A 51 -1.77 0.46 4.19
N ALA A 52 -1.61 -0.85 4.06
CA ALA A 52 -1.10 -1.51 2.88
C ALA A 52 -2.27 -2.09 2.11
N ARG A 53 -2.47 -1.64 0.86
CA ARG A 53 -3.48 -2.21 -0.04
C ARG A 53 -2.80 -2.98 -1.14
N ILE A 54 -3.17 -4.25 -1.33
CA ILE A 54 -2.81 -4.98 -2.55
C ILE A 54 -3.66 -4.41 -3.68
N VAL A 55 -3.01 -3.78 -4.66
CA VAL A 55 -3.68 -3.20 -5.84
C VAL A 55 -3.52 -4.07 -7.09
N SER A 56 -2.62 -5.05 -7.04
CA SER A 56 -2.44 -6.03 -8.11
C SER A 56 -1.67 -7.22 -7.60
N SER A 57 -2.18 -8.42 -7.87
CA SER A 57 -1.50 -9.69 -7.67
C SER A 57 -2.15 -10.72 -8.60
N PRO A 58 -1.40 -11.71 -9.14
CA PRO A 58 -1.97 -12.75 -9.99
C PRO A 58 -2.84 -13.76 -9.23
N TYR A 59 -2.72 -13.86 -7.91
CA TYR A 59 -3.42 -14.87 -7.10
C TYR A 59 -4.02 -14.34 -5.80
N LEU A 60 -3.69 -13.12 -5.36
CA LEU A 60 -4.29 -12.50 -4.18
C LEU A 60 -5.38 -11.50 -4.60
N PRO A 61 -6.55 -11.52 -3.94
CA PRO A 61 -7.55 -10.49 -4.14
C PRO A 61 -7.09 -9.15 -3.58
N GLU A 62 -7.68 -8.07 -4.09
CA GLU A 62 -7.50 -6.75 -3.51
C GLU A 62 -7.97 -6.75 -2.06
N SER A 63 -7.08 -6.35 -1.17
CA SER A 63 -7.29 -6.35 0.27
C SER A 63 -6.46 -5.26 0.93
N GLU A 64 -6.90 -4.80 2.10
CA GLU A 64 -6.17 -3.87 2.95
C GLU A 64 -5.74 -4.55 4.24
N GLU A 65 -4.52 -4.28 4.66
CA GLU A 65 -4.02 -4.65 5.99
C GLU A 65 -3.45 -3.40 6.67
N ILE A 66 -3.58 -3.35 8.00
CA ILE A 66 -3.13 -2.20 8.78
C ILE A 66 -2.00 -2.57 9.72
N PHE A 67 -0.99 -1.72 9.78
CA PHE A 67 0.19 -1.89 10.62
C PHE A 67 0.63 -0.56 11.21
N LYS A 68 1.54 -0.58 12.19
CA LYS A 68 2.15 0.61 12.76
C LYS A 68 3.61 0.70 12.37
N VAL A 69 4.10 1.93 12.26
CA VAL A 69 5.54 2.20 12.18
C VAL A 69 5.95 2.92 13.46
N THR A 70 6.74 2.26 14.29
CA THR A 70 7.29 2.76 15.55
C THR A 70 8.80 2.92 15.44
N GLU A 71 9.46 3.32 16.53
CA GLU A 71 10.93 3.39 16.60
C GLU A 71 11.58 2.01 16.44
N ASN A 72 10.86 0.92 16.73
CA ASN A 72 11.33 -0.46 16.54
C ASN A 72 11.08 -0.98 15.10
N GLY A 73 10.44 -0.20 14.23
CA GLY A 73 10.11 -0.59 12.86
C GLY A 73 8.63 -0.90 12.66
N ILE A 74 8.33 -1.97 11.91
CA ILE A 74 6.96 -2.37 11.58
C ILE A 74 6.41 -3.26 12.70
N GLU A 75 5.29 -2.86 13.27
CA GLU A 75 4.59 -3.59 14.33
C GLU A 75 3.12 -3.80 13.95
N ASP A 76 2.54 -4.90 14.45
CA ASP A 76 1.13 -5.19 14.25
C ASP A 76 0.24 -4.22 15.06
N VAL A 77 -0.93 -3.95 14.52
CA VAL A 77 -1.99 -3.24 15.25
C VAL A 77 -2.72 -4.24 16.16
N SER A 78 -3.07 -3.84 17.39
CA SER A 78 -3.81 -4.75 18.28
C SER A 78 -5.20 -5.05 17.70
N GLU A 79 -5.77 -6.21 18.03
CA GLU A 79 -7.09 -6.61 17.53
C GLU A 79 -8.20 -5.60 17.90
N GLU A 80 -8.07 -4.97 19.06
CA GLU A 80 -8.97 -3.90 19.55
C GLU A 80 -8.93 -2.65 18.66
N GLU A 81 -7.73 -2.25 18.24
CA GLU A 81 -7.52 -1.10 17.36
C GLU A 81 -7.96 -1.40 15.92
N LYS A 82 -7.84 -2.66 15.46
CA LYS A 82 -8.38 -3.11 14.16
C LYS A 82 -9.90 -2.99 14.12
N LEU A 83 -10.58 -3.41 15.19
CA LEU A 83 -12.05 -3.33 15.31
C LEU A 83 -12.56 -1.88 15.32
N SER A 84 -11.82 -0.95 15.95
CA SER A 84 -12.20 0.47 15.99
C SER A 84 -12.14 1.17 14.63
N LYS A 85 -11.30 0.70 13.69
CA LYS A 85 -11.13 1.34 12.37
C LYS A 85 -11.91 0.70 11.23
N LYS A 86 -12.54 -0.45 11.49
CA LYS A 86 -13.41 -1.15 10.53
C LYS A 86 -14.85 -0.61 10.53
N ARG A 87 -15.20 0.25 11.49
CA ARG A 87 -16.49 0.95 11.63
C ARG A 87 -16.51 2.28 10.90
#